data_AF-A0A523ARU4-F1
#
_entry.id   AF-A0A523ARU4-F1
#
_cell.length_a   1.000
_cell.length_b   1.000
_cell.length_c   1.000
_cell.angle_alpha   90.00
_cell.angle_beta   90.00
_cell.angle_gamma   90.00
#
_symmetry.space_group_name_H-M   'P 1'
#
loop_
_entity.id
_entity.type
_entity.pdbx_description
1 polymer ?
#
loop_
_entity_poly.entity_id
_entity_poly.type
_entity_poly.pdbx_seq_one_letter_code
_entity_poly.pdbx_strand_id
1 'polypeptide(L)'
;QITEFAGLDPITEDIRIVDTFHWDPSTDTFRKVEESWVLRELRRNLGMTPIQLKKELKNREKVLTWLANQPEITPSEIADVLSQYYYNPESVLRRIGEG
;
A
#
# COMPACT_ATOMS: atom_id res chain seq x y z
N GLN A 1 -12.82 3.14 -6.49
CA GLN A 1 -12.98 3.60 -5.10
C GLN A 1 -12.41 2.54 -4.17
N ILE A 2 -11.77 2.94 -3.08
CA ILE A 2 -11.32 2.04 -1.99
C ILE A 2 -11.97 2.52 -0.69
N THR A 3 -12.64 1.60 -0.03
CA THR A 3 -13.43 1.85 1.17
C THR A 3 -13.01 0.87 2.26
N GLU A 4 -12.71 1.39 3.45
CA GLU A 4 -12.25 0.62 4.60
C GLU A 4 -13.35 0.55 5.66
N PHE A 5 -13.57 -0.66 6.20
CA PHE A 5 -14.34 -0.84 7.43
C PHE A 5 -13.46 -0.46 8.63
N ALA A 6 -13.87 0.55 9.38
CA ALA A 6 -13.13 1.12 10.49
C ALA A 6 -13.62 0.64 11.88
N GLY A 7 -14.55 -0.32 11.90
CA GLY A 7 -15.14 -0.86 13.13
C GLY A 7 -16.57 -0.37 13.38
N LEU A 8 -17.08 -0.67 14.58
CA LEU A 8 -18.36 -0.19 15.09
C LEU A 8 -18.13 0.98 16.04
N ASP A 9 -18.99 1.99 15.98
CA ASP A 9 -19.06 2.99 17.03
C ASP A 9 -19.61 2.35 18.31
N PRO A 10 -18.86 2.36 19.43
CA PRO A 10 -19.25 1.65 20.65
C PRO A 10 -20.43 2.31 21.38
N ILE A 11 -20.82 3.52 20.99
CA ILE A 11 -21.92 4.28 21.60
C ILE A 11 -23.17 4.17 20.75
N THR A 12 -23.07 4.36 19.44
CA THR A 12 -24.25 4.35 18.55
C THR A 12 -24.55 2.99 17.92
N GLU A 13 -23.62 2.04 18.00
CA GLU A 13 -23.64 0.75 17.30
C GLU A 13 -23.59 0.87 15.77
N ASP A 14 -23.30 2.06 15.24
CA ASP A 14 -23.20 2.28 13.79
C ASP A 14 -21.89 1.72 13.23
N ILE A 15 -21.96 1.24 11.99
CA ILE A 15 -20.78 0.84 11.22
C ILE A 15 -20.04 2.09 10.76
N ARG A 16 -18.77 2.19 11.15
CA ARG A 16 -17.87 3.23 10.66
C ARG A 16 -17.16 2.76 9.39
N ILE A 17 -17.33 3.54 8.33
CA ILE A 17 -16.70 3.33 7.03
C ILE A 17 -15.83 4.54 6.68
N VAL A 18 -14.68 4.32 6.05
CA VAL A 18 -13.78 5.38 5.58
C VAL A 18 -13.43 5.14 4.11
N ASP A 19 -13.79 6.08 3.23
CA ASP A 19 -13.30 6.06 1.86
C ASP A 19 -11.87 6.61 1.81
N THR A 20 -10.90 5.83 1.35
CA THR A 20 -9.48 6.23 1.36
C THR A 20 -8.97 6.67 0.00
N PHE A 21 -9.47 6.08 -1.08
CA PHE A 21 -9.12 6.48 -2.45
C PHE A 21 -10.35 6.62 -3.34
N HIS A 22 -10.42 7.71 -4.08
CA HIS A 22 -11.43 7.95 -5.10
C HIS A 22 -10.80 7.93 -6.48
N TRP A 23 -11.55 7.40 -7.46
CA TRP A 23 -11.22 7.54 -8.87
C TRP A 23 -11.94 8.77 -9.42
N ASP A 24 -11.21 9.61 -10.15
CA ASP A 24 -11.76 10.73 -10.91
C ASP A 24 -11.87 10.29 -12.38
N PRO A 25 -13.09 10.03 -12.88
CA PRO A 25 -13.29 9.57 -14.25
C PRO A 25 -12.96 10.62 -15.31
N SER A 26 -12.93 11.91 -14.94
CA SER A 26 -12.66 12.99 -15.88
C SER A 26 -11.18 13.11 -16.25
N THR A 27 -10.30 12.71 -15.33
CA THR A 27 -8.85 12.77 -15.48
C THR A 27 -8.20 11.39 -15.54
N ASP A 28 -8.97 10.34 -15.32
CA ASP A 28 -8.49 8.96 -15.13
C ASP A 28 -7.39 8.86 -14.06
N THR A 29 -7.62 9.53 -12.93
CA THR A 29 -6.66 9.55 -11.81
C THR A 29 -7.27 9.00 -10.52
N PHE A 30 -6.41 8.47 -9.66
CA PHE A 30 -6.78 8.08 -8.30
C PHE A 30 -6.23 9.12 -7.32
N ARG A 31 -7.09 9.62 -6.43
CA ARG A 31 -6.71 10.53 -5.35
C ARG A 31 -6.94 9.90 -4.00
N LYS A 32 -5.97 10.05 -3.09
CA LYS A 32 -6.17 9.78 -1.67
C LYS A 32 -7.08 10.87 -1.10
N VAL A 33 -8.16 10.47 -0.44
CA VAL A 33 -9.14 11.41 0.12
C VAL A 33 -9.13 11.43 1.64
N GLU A 34 -8.76 10.33 2.28
CA GLU A 34 -8.64 10.22 3.75
C GLU A 34 -7.44 9.36 4.16
N GLU A 35 -7.05 9.48 5.43
CA GLU A 35 -6.05 8.59 6.04
C GLU A 35 -6.61 7.18 6.27
N SER A 36 -5.79 6.18 5.97
CA SER A 36 -6.18 4.78 6.12
C SER A 36 -6.29 4.39 7.60
N TRP A 37 -7.47 3.92 7.98
CA TRP A 37 -7.74 3.37 9.30
C TRP A 37 -6.96 2.06 9.47
N VAL A 38 -6.95 1.21 8.45
CA VAL A 38 -6.27 -0.10 8.48
C VAL A 38 -4.77 0.09 8.68
N LEU A 39 -4.13 1.03 7.97
CA LEU A 39 -2.70 1.28 8.12
C LEU A 39 -2.36 1.89 9.48
N ARG A 40 -3.23 2.74 10.04
CA ARG A 40 -3.07 3.27 11.39
C ARG A 40 -3.09 2.15 12.44
N GLU A 41 -4.02 1.22 12.29
CA GLU A 41 -4.18 0.07 13.20
C GLU A 41 -3.02 -0.92 13.06
N LEU A 42 -2.62 -1.23 11.83
CA LEU A 42 -1.43 -2.04 11.54
C LEU A 42 -0.18 -1.45 12.20
N ARG A 43 0.04 -0.14 12.04
CA ARG A 43 1.17 0.57 12.65
C ARG A 43 1.17 0.42 14.17
N ARG A 44 0.00 0.55 14.81
CA ARG A 44 -0.16 0.37 16.26
C ARG A 44 0.19 -1.06 16.67
N ASN A 45 -0.35 -2.04 15.97
CA ASN A 45 -0.17 -3.46 16.28
C ASN A 45 1.27 -3.94 16.08
N LEU A 46 1.98 -3.38 15.11
CA LEU A 46 3.38 -3.69 14.82
C LEU A 46 4.38 -2.76 15.55
N GLY A 47 3.91 -1.83 16.38
CA GLY A 47 4.77 -0.88 17.09
C GLY A 47 5.58 0.05 16.17
N MET A 48 5.11 0.27 14.94
CA MET A 48 5.82 1.07 13.94
C MET A 48 5.66 2.57 14.21
N THR A 49 6.70 3.33 13.92
CA THR A 49 6.59 4.80 13.82
C THR A 49 5.91 5.20 12.50
N PRO A 50 5.31 6.41 12.42
CA PRO A 50 4.77 6.91 11.15
C PRO A 50 5.81 6.96 10.02
N ILE A 51 7.07 7.27 10.36
CA ILE A 51 8.17 7.33 9.40
C ILE A 51 8.49 5.94 8.85
N GLN A 52 8.53 4.90 9.70
CA GLN A 52 8.76 3.52 9.25
C GLN A 52 7.66 3.03 8.32
N LEU A 53 6.39 3.28 8.66
CA LEU A 53 5.27 2.91 7.78
C LEU A 53 5.35 3.63 6.44
N LYS A 54 5.60 4.95 6.47
CA LYS A 54 5.73 5.74 5.24
C LYS A 54 6.91 5.26 4.38
N LYS A 55 8.04 4.88 4.99
CA LYS A 55 9.19 4.31 4.28
C LYS A 55 8.81 3.00 3.61
N GLU A 56 8.14 2.09 4.32
CA GLU A 56 7.73 0.80 3.78
C GLU A 56 6.73 0.93 2.63
N LEU A 57 5.73 1.82 2.75
CA LEU A 57 4.78 2.09 1.67
C LEU A 57 5.49 2.64 0.42
N LYS A 58 6.42 3.58 0.60
CA LYS A 58 7.22 4.11 -0.51
C LYS A 58 8.10 3.05 -1.17
N ASN A 59 8.69 2.15 -0.39
CA ASN A 59 9.49 1.06 -0.94
C ASN A 59 8.62 0.11 -1.79
N ARG A 60 7.44 -0.26 -1.29
CA ARG A 60 6.49 -1.08 -2.06
C ARG A 60 6.00 -0.38 -3.32
N GLU A 61 5.70 0.91 -3.23
CA GLU A 61 5.34 1.75 -4.39
C GLU A 61 6.44 1.68 -5.46
N LYS A 62 7.71 1.93 -5.10
CA LYS A 62 8.85 1.83 -6.02
C LYS A 62 8.93 0.47 -6.71
N VAL A 63 8.80 -0.62 -5.95
CA VAL A 63 8.85 -1.98 -6.50
C VAL A 63 7.69 -2.22 -7.47
N LEU A 64 6.47 -1.83 -7.13
CA LEU A 64 5.31 -1.98 -8.01
C LEU A 64 5.42 -1.12 -9.26
N THR A 65 5.91 0.11 -9.15
CA THR A 65 6.19 0.99 -10.29
C THR A 65 7.26 0.39 -11.20
N TRP A 66 8.34 -0.15 -10.63
CA TRP A 66 9.37 -0.82 -11.41
C TRP A 66 8.83 -2.04 -12.16
N LEU A 67 8.00 -2.87 -11.51
CA LEU A 67 7.32 -4.00 -12.13
C LEU A 67 6.39 -3.56 -13.28
N ALA A 68 5.59 -2.52 -13.06
CA ALA A 68 4.64 -2.00 -14.05
C ALA A 68 5.33 -1.41 -15.29
N ASN A 69 6.57 -0.95 -15.16
CA ASN A 69 7.37 -0.43 -16.28
C ASN A 69 8.09 -1.51 -17.09
N GLN A 70 7.93 -2.80 -16.76
CA GLN A 70 8.50 -3.91 -17.53
C GLN A 70 7.51 -4.36 -18.61
N PRO A 71 7.81 -4.18 -19.91
CA PRO A 71 6.85 -4.44 -20.99
C PRO A 71 6.51 -5.93 -21.20
N GLU A 72 7.42 -6.84 -20.83
CA GLU A 72 7.28 -8.28 -21.07
C GLU A 72 7.16 -9.11 -19.77
N ILE A 73 6.86 -8.46 -18.64
CA ILE A 73 6.82 -9.16 -17.36
C ILE A 73 5.64 -10.12 -17.26
N THR A 74 5.94 -11.34 -16.83
CA THR A 74 4.93 -12.39 -16.63
C THR A 74 4.37 -12.40 -15.21
N PRO A 75 3.17 -12.94 -14.98
CA PRO A 75 2.62 -13.10 -13.64
C PRO A 75 3.53 -13.90 -12.69
N SER A 76 4.27 -14.89 -13.21
CA SER A 76 5.24 -15.67 -12.42
C SER A 76 6.39 -14.80 -11.94
N GLU A 77 6.96 -13.97 -12.81
CA GLU A 77 8.06 -13.07 -12.45
C GLU A 77 7.60 -11.99 -11.45
N ILE A 78 6.37 -11.50 -11.56
CA ILE A 78 5.77 -10.63 -10.54
C ILE A 78 5.74 -11.34 -9.20
N ALA A 79 5.20 -12.57 -9.14
CA ALA A 79 5.12 -13.35 -7.90
C ALA A 79 6.51 -13.63 -7.29
N ASP A 80 7.50 -13.90 -8.13
CA ASP A 80 8.88 -14.13 -7.70
C ASP A 80 9.50 -12.86 -7.08
N VAL A 81 9.31 -11.69 -7.70
CA VAL A 81 9.82 -10.41 -7.17
C VAL A 81 9.10 -10.05 -5.86
N LEU A 82 7.78 -10.24 -5.79
CA LEU A 82 7.02 -9.99 -4.56
C LEU A 82 7.45 -10.93 -3.42
N SER A 83 7.69 -12.20 -3.71
CA SER A 83 8.23 -13.16 -2.74
C SER A 83 9.63 -12.75 -2.28
N GLN A 84 10.52 -12.37 -3.20
CA GLN A 84 11.85 -11.88 -2.85
C GLN A 84 11.78 -10.63 -1.98
N TYR A 85 10.89 -9.69 -2.27
CA TYR A 85 10.70 -8.49 -1.45
C TYR A 85 10.20 -8.86 -0.05
N TYR A 86 9.30 -9.83 0.06
CA TYR A 86 8.81 -10.31 1.37
C TYR A 86 9.94 -10.89 2.23
N TYR A 87 10.88 -11.63 1.65
CA TYR A 87 12.00 -12.24 2.39
C TYR A 87 13.18 -11.29 2.62
N ASN A 88 13.53 -10.46 1.63
CA ASN A 88 14.66 -9.55 1.68
C ASN A 88 14.38 -8.29 0.83
N PRO A 89 13.69 -7.29 1.40
CA PRO A 89 13.35 -6.04 0.70
C PRO A 89 14.58 -5.35 0.11
N GLU A 90 15.70 -5.34 0.84
CA GLU A 90 16.93 -4.63 0.47
C GLU A 90 17.58 -5.21 -0.80
N SER A 91 17.47 -6.52 -1.05
CA SER A 91 18.01 -7.11 -2.29
C SER A 91 17.22 -6.64 -3.52
N VAL A 92 15.90 -6.55 -3.41
CA VAL A 92 15.02 -6.06 -4.48
C VAL A 92 15.22 -4.57 -4.70
N LEU A 93 15.29 -3.76 -3.63
CA LEU A 93 15.51 -2.32 -3.72
C LEU A 93 16.85 -1.98 -4.39
N ARG A 94 17.92 -2.71 -4.07
CA ARG A 94 19.20 -2.58 -4.78
C ARG A 94 19.10 -2.96 -6.25
N ARG A 95 18.42 -4.06 -6.57
CA ARG A 95 18.22 -4.54 -7.95
C ARG A 95 17.54 -3.48 -8.83
N ILE A 96 16.59 -2.73 -8.28
CA ILE A 96 15.83 -1.71 -9.03
C ILE A 96 16.50 -0.32 -9.03
N GLY A 97 17.71 -0.17 -8.47
CA GLY A 97 18.49 1.07 -8.50
C GLY A 97 18.13 2.09 -7.41
N GLU A 98 17.53 1.64 -6.30
CA GLU A 98 17.03 2.50 -5.22
C GLU A 98 17.72 2.20 -3.86
N GLY A 99 18.91 1.61 -3.92
CA GLY A 99 19.74 1.23 -2.76
C GLY A 99 20.80 2.25 -2.37
#